data_AF-A0A6F8YLJ7-F1
#
_entry.id   AF-A0A6F8YLJ7-F1
#
_cell.length_a   1.000
_cell.length_b   1.000
_cell.length_c   1.000
_cell.angle_alpha   90.00
_cell.angle_beta   90.00
_cell.angle_gamma   90.00
#
_symmetry.space_group_name_H-M   'P 1'
#
loop_
_entity.id
_entity.type
_entity.pdbx_description
1 polymer ?
#
loop_
_entity_poly.entity_id
_entity_poly.type
_entity_poly.pdbx_seq_one_letter_code
_entity_poly.pdbx_strand_id
1 'polypeptide(L)'
;MKVSAQLSVKLREHIESERLGDMDLLFAHDVEPAPQPEVRVVPDPDSLGLTEPNATGRQDRHGTLSAYNAGRCRCRHCKDAFAIYREQRRSAGRDKPRRSRRRPVNTDGHIPRDWFRINVWTPACESAKLGQRIRVQDLRHAHASWLLAGGADLQRVKERLGHAKISTTEKYLHTLPTPTRARGYCVLGLLLVTAVMRSWGRRLARRVARAMLVLPLVRWYPIAVLRRVAITAGPLPVRA
;
A
#
# COMPACT_ATOMS: atom_id res chain seq x y z
N MET A 1 -25.72 0.74 -1.24
CA MET A 1 -24.38 0.80 -1.87
C MET A 1 -24.43 -0.07 -3.13
N LYS A 2 -24.27 0.48 -4.35
CA LYS A 2 -24.32 -0.35 -5.57
C LYS A 2 -22.94 -0.98 -5.80
N VAL A 3 -22.81 -2.27 -5.48
CA VAL A 3 -21.63 -3.08 -5.79
C VAL A 3 -21.71 -3.49 -7.27
N SER A 4 -20.59 -3.50 -7.99
CA SER A 4 -20.59 -3.94 -9.40
C SER A 4 -20.84 -5.44 -9.48
N ALA A 5 -21.52 -5.90 -10.54
CA ALA A 5 -21.82 -7.32 -10.72
C ALA A 5 -20.55 -8.19 -10.64
N GLN A 6 -19.46 -7.73 -11.25
CA GLN A 6 -18.16 -8.42 -11.20
C GLN A 6 -17.62 -8.54 -9.77
N LEU A 7 -17.74 -7.50 -8.95
CA LEU A 7 -17.26 -7.53 -7.57
C LEU A 7 -18.17 -8.41 -6.69
N SER A 8 -19.48 -8.39 -6.93
CA SER A 8 -20.42 -9.28 -6.25
C SER A 8 -20.14 -10.76 -6.51
N VAL A 9 -19.75 -11.13 -7.74
CA VAL A 9 -19.33 -12.50 -8.06
C VAL A 9 -18.11 -12.90 -7.24
N LYS A 10 -17.05 -12.08 -7.28
CA LYS A 10 -15.82 -12.36 -6.53
C LYS A 10 -16.03 -12.45 -5.02
N LEU A 11 -16.88 -11.59 -4.47
CA LEU A 11 -17.23 -11.64 -3.04
C LEU A 11 -17.96 -12.94 -2.69
N ARG A 12 -18.86 -13.41 -3.56
CA ARG A 12 -19.57 -14.68 -3.35
C ARG A 12 -18.62 -15.86 -3.38
N GLU A 13 -17.75 -15.92 -4.39
CA GLU A 13 -16.71 -16.96 -4.51
C GLU A 13 -15.84 -17.04 -3.25
N HIS A 14 -15.44 -15.87 -2.72
CA HIS A 14 -14.65 -15.78 -1.48
C HIS A 14 -15.42 -16.24 -0.24
N ILE A 15 -16.69 -15.85 -0.10
CA ILE A 15 -17.55 -16.29 1.00
C ILE A 15 -17.72 -17.82 0.98
N GLU A 16 -17.91 -18.40 -0.20
CA GLU A 16 -18.06 -19.84 -0.37
C GLU A 16 -16.76 -20.60 -0.08
N SER A 17 -15.61 -20.08 -0.54
CA SER A 17 -14.31 -20.73 -0.32
C SER A 17 -13.90 -20.73 1.15
N GLU A 18 -14.09 -19.59 1.83
CA GLU A 18 -13.75 -19.42 3.25
C GLU A 18 -14.88 -19.85 4.20
N ARG A 19 -16.03 -20.28 3.65
CA ARG A 19 -17.24 -20.71 4.40
C ARG A 19 -17.69 -19.70 5.45
N LEU A 20 -17.72 -18.42 5.08
CA LEU A 20 -18.05 -17.32 5.98
C LEU A 20 -19.56 -17.27 6.26
N GLY A 21 -19.93 -17.17 7.54
CA GLY A 21 -21.29 -16.91 7.99
C GLY A 21 -21.62 -15.41 8.06
N ASP A 22 -22.86 -15.10 8.43
CA ASP A 22 -23.39 -13.72 8.40
C ASP A 22 -22.67 -12.74 9.35
N MET A 23 -22.06 -13.25 10.41
CA MET A 23 -21.34 -12.45 11.42
C MET A 23 -19.83 -12.45 11.22
N ASP A 24 -19.33 -13.17 10.21
CA ASP A 24 -17.91 -13.29 9.96
C ASP A 24 -17.39 -12.09 9.16
N LEU A 25 -16.12 -11.78 9.37
CA LEU A 25 -15.44 -10.75 8.59
C LEU A 25 -15.12 -11.29 7.20
N LEU A 26 -15.47 -10.53 6.15
CA LEU A 26 -15.07 -10.84 4.77
C LEU A 26 -13.55 -11.00 4.63
N PHE A 27 -12.77 -10.23 5.40
CA PHE A 27 -11.32 -10.32 5.45
C PHE A 27 -10.87 -10.29 6.90
N ALA A 28 -10.44 -11.44 7.41
CA ALA A 28 -9.87 -11.56 8.74
C ALA A 28 -8.36 -11.35 8.72
N HIS A 29 -7.83 -10.82 9.82
CA HIS A 29 -6.40 -10.82 10.09
C HIS A 29 -6.05 -12.08 10.88
N ASP A 30 -5.54 -13.07 10.16
CA ASP A 30 -4.97 -14.26 10.78
C ASP A 30 -3.65 -13.88 11.44
N VAL A 31 -3.72 -13.60 12.73
CA VAL A 31 -2.51 -13.46 13.53
C VAL A 31 -2.02 -14.87 13.80
N GLU A 32 -0.99 -15.30 13.09
CA GLU A 32 -0.26 -16.49 13.50
C GLU A 32 0.09 -16.37 14.99
N PRO A 33 -0.26 -17.36 15.82
CA PRO A 33 0.04 -17.31 17.23
C PRO A 33 1.54 -17.06 17.39
N ALA A 34 1.90 -16.13 18.28
CA ALA A 34 3.29 -15.82 18.53
C ALA A 34 4.06 -17.13 18.77
N PRO A 35 5.25 -17.32 18.17
CA PRO A 35 6.01 -18.55 18.36
C PRO A 35 6.18 -18.78 19.85
N GLN A 36 5.84 -19.99 20.30
CA GLN A 36 5.98 -20.35 21.70
C GLN A 36 7.43 -20.16 22.11
N PRO A 37 7.68 -19.61 23.31
CA PRO A 37 9.05 -19.43 23.78
C PRO A 37 9.74 -20.80 23.86
N GLU A 38 10.76 -20.99 23.03
CA GLU A 38 11.62 -22.17 23.13
C GLU A 38 12.21 -22.25 24.54
N VAL A 39 12.06 -23.43 25.18
CA VAL A 39 12.56 -23.67 26.52
C VAL A 39 14.08 -23.60 26.49
N ARG A 40 14.65 -22.55 27.09
CA ARG A 40 16.10 -22.41 27.22
C ARG A 40 16.56 -23.20 28.42
N VAL A 41 17.33 -24.26 28.19
CA VAL A 41 18.01 -25.01 29.24
C VAL A 41 19.44 -24.47 29.36
N VAL A 42 19.77 -23.88 30.50
CA VAL A 42 21.15 -23.49 30.82
C VAL A 42 21.78 -24.65 31.58
N PRO A 43 22.90 -25.21 31.09
CA PRO A 43 23.65 -26.23 31.83
C PRO A 43 24.13 -25.72 33.18
N ASP A 44 24.34 -26.62 34.13
CA ASP A 44 24.83 -26.28 35.47
C ASP A 44 26.13 -25.47 35.40
N PRO A 45 26.22 -24.26 36.00
CA PRO A 45 27.41 -23.40 35.92
C PRO A 45 28.70 -24.08 36.35
N ASP A 46 28.63 -25.09 37.22
CA ASP A 46 29.80 -25.82 37.71
C ASP A 46 30.43 -26.72 36.64
N SER A 47 29.66 -27.08 35.61
CA SER A 47 30.11 -27.89 34.48
C SER A 47 30.71 -27.07 33.32
N LEU A 48 30.57 -25.75 33.33
CA LEU A 48 30.86 -24.87 32.16
C LEU A 48 32.21 -24.15 32.22
N GLY A 49 32.95 -24.26 33.33
CA GLY A 49 34.23 -23.58 33.51
C GLY A 49 34.13 -22.07 33.75
N LEU A 50 35.30 -21.40 33.74
CA LEU A 50 35.46 -19.99 34.07
C LEU A 50 35.57 -19.10 32.83
N THR A 51 35.10 -17.86 32.95
CA THR A 51 35.30 -16.83 31.93
C THR A 51 36.75 -16.39 31.85
N GLU A 52 37.12 -15.79 30.72
CA GLU A 52 38.34 -14.99 30.62
C GLU A 52 38.39 -13.90 31.72
N PRO A 53 39.57 -13.59 32.25
CA PRO A 53 39.73 -12.59 33.28
C PRO A 53 39.38 -11.20 32.74
N ASN A 54 38.54 -10.48 33.48
CA ASN A 54 38.20 -9.10 33.14
C ASN A 54 39.35 -8.12 33.45
N ALA A 55 39.14 -6.82 33.22
CA ALA A 55 40.14 -5.78 33.49
C ALA A 55 40.63 -5.71 34.96
N THR A 56 39.91 -6.30 35.91
CA THR A 56 40.29 -6.39 37.32
C THR A 56 40.83 -7.79 37.70
N GLY A 57 41.10 -8.65 36.73
CA GLY A 57 41.56 -10.04 36.93
C GLY A 57 40.49 -10.99 37.47
N ARG A 58 39.23 -10.57 37.57
CA ARG A 58 38.14 -11.37 38.10
C ARG A 58 37.65 -12.35 37.04
N GLN A 59 37.51 -13.60 37.43
CA GLN A 59 36.90 -14.67 36.65
C GLN A 59 35.63 -15.15 37.34
N ASP A 60 34.55 -15.29 36.58
CA ASP A 60 33.28 -15.81 37.08
C ASP A 60 32.93 -17.09 36.28
N ARG A 61 32.10 -17.96 36.86
CA ARG A 61 31.63 -19.18 36.16
C ARG A 61 30.69 -18.84 35.01
N HIS A 62 30.85 -19.50 33.86
CA HIS A 62 29.90 -19.37 32.75
C HIS A 62 28.48 -19.78 33.18
N GLY A 63 27.45 -19.20 32.55
CA GLY A 63 26.06 -19.46 32.93
C GLY A 63 25.58 -18.73 34.19
N THR A 64 26.39 -17.85 34.79
CA THR A 64 25.99 -16.99 35.92
C THR A 64 25.69 -15.55 35.50
N LEU A 65 24.94 -14.83 36.33
CA LEU A 65 24.69 -13.38 36.12
C LEU A 65 25.96 -12.54 36.26
N SER A 66 26.88 -12.96 37.13
CA SER A 66 28.16 -12.30 37.35
C SER A 66 29.01 -12.36 36.08
N ALA A 67 29.13 -13.54 35.46
CA ALA A 67 29.84 -13.69 34.19
C ALA A 67 29.26 -12.82 33.06
N TYR A 68 27.94 -12.62 33.02
CA TYR A 68 27.31 -11.77 32.01
C TYR A 68 27.47 -10.27 32.30
N ASN A 69 27.24 -9.83 33.54
CA ASN A 69 27.24 -8.41 33.90
C ASN A 69 28.64 -7.88 34.20
N ALA A 70 29.37 -8.54 35.10
CA ALA A 70 30.70 -8.13 35.57
C ALA A 70 31.82 -8.67 34.67
N GLY A 71 31.75 -9.94 34.29
CA GLY A 71 32.70 -10.59 33.37
C GLY A 71 32.52 -10.20 31.90
N ARG A 72 31.44 -9.48 31.55
CA ARG A 72 31.08 -9.07 30.18
C ARG A 72 31.05 -10.20 29.14
N CYS A 73 30.93 -11.45 29.57
CA CYS A 73 30.88 -12.59 28.66
C CYS A 73 29.58 -12.57 27.82
N ARG A 74 29.69 -13.00 26.55
CA ARG A 74 28.58 -13.02 25.57
C ARG A 74 28.41 -14.38 24.87
N CYS A 75 28.92 -15.46 25.46
CA CYS A 75 28.68 -16.83 24.96
C CYS A 75 27.20 -17.22 25.10
N ARG A 76 26.81 -18.34 24.45
CA ARG A 76 25.42 -18.84 24.46
C ARG A 76 24.90 -19.07 25.89
N HIS A 77 25.66 -19.79 26.74
CA HIS A 77 25.26 -20.09 28.11
C HIS A 77 25.04 -18.84 28.99
N CYS A 78 25.94 -17.86 28.92
CA CYS A 78 25.78 -16.60 29.67
C CYS A 78 24.60 -15.76 29.15
N LYS A 79 24.37 -15.75 27.83
CA LYS A 79 23.20 -15.09 27.23
C LYS A 79 21.89 -15.77 27.65
N ASP A 80 21.87 -17.10 27.64
CA ASP A 80 20.70 -17.90 28.03
C ASP A 80 20.39 -17.74 29.53
N ALA A 81 21.41 -17.76 30.40
CA ALA A 81 21.26 -17.50 31.83
C ALA A 81 20.67 -16.11 32.12
N PHE A 82 21.19 -15.09 31.44
CA PHE A 82 20.67 -13.73 31.57
C PHE A 82 19.25 -13.60 31.01
N ALA A 83 18.93 -14.30 29.91
CA ALA A 83 17.58 -14.35 29.36
C ALA A 83 16.57 -14.99 30.33
N ILE A 84 16.93 -16.11 30.97
CA ILE A 84 16.11 -16.78 32.00
C ILE A 84 15.91 -15.86 33.19
N TYR A 85 16.97 -15.24 33.70
CA TYR A 85 16.86 -14.27 34.79
C TYR A 85 15.93 -13.10 34.46
N ARG A 86 16.05 -12.54 33.24
CA ARG A 86 15.15 -11.47 32.80
C ARG A 86 13.70 -11.94 32.68
N GLU A 87 13.47 -13.18 32.28
CA GLU A 87 12.14 -13.76 32.24
C GLU A 87 11.55 -13.91 33.65
N GLN A 88 12.31 -14.46 34.60
CA GLN A 88 11.90 -14.54 36.01
C GLN A 88 11.60 -13.15 36.61
N ARG A 89 12.38 -12.13 36.23
CA ARG A 89 12.11 -10.74 36.64
C ARG A 89 10.80 -10.21 36.05
N ARG A 90 10.44 -10.59 34.82
CA ARG A 90 9.15 -10.21 34.21
C ARG A 90 7.99 -10.93 34.89
N SER A 91 8.11 -12.22 35.17
CA SER A 91 7.06 -12.98 35.87
C SER A 91 6.82 -12.45 37.28
N ALA A 92 7.88 -12.00 37.96
CA ALA A 92 7.78 -11.31 39.26
C ALA A 92 7.32 -9.84 39.17
N GLY A 93 7.00 -9.32 37.98
CA GLY A 93 6.56 -7.93 37.77
C GLY A 93 7.65 -6.86 37.99
N ARG A 94 8.93 -7.27 38.12
CA ARG A 94 10.08 -6.39 38.43
C ARG A 94 10.88 -5.97 37.18
N ASP A 95 10.42 -6.32 35.98
CA ASP A 95 10.93 -5.84 34.70
C ASP A 95 9.75 -5.42 33.81
N LYS A 96 9.86 -4.26 33.14
CA LYS A 96 8.87 -3.81 32.15
C LYS A 96 9.43 -4.15 30.77
N PRO A 97 8.91 -5.16 30.06
CA PRO A 97 9.42 -5.49 28.74
C PRO A 97 9.30 -4.27 27.84
N ARG A 98 10.36 -3.99 27.05
CA ARG A 98 10.23 -3.08 25.93
C ARG A 98 9.08 -3.59 25.08
N ARG A 99 8.12 -2.73 24.74
CA ARG A 99 7.01 -3.10 23.86
C ARG A 99 7.61 -3.76 22.62
N SER A 100 7.42 -5.07 22.49
CA SER A 100 7.85 -5.82 21.33
C SER A 100 7.24 -5.14 20.11
N ARG A 101 8.04 -4.83 19.08
CA ARG A 101 7.50 -4.38 17.79
C ARG A 101 6.58 -5.43 17.15
N ARG A 102 6.68 -6.68 17.62
CA ARG A 102 5.86 -7.84 17.24
C ARG A 102 4.95 -8.28 18.39
N ARG A 103 4.41 -7.35 19.19
CA ARG A 103 3.27 -7.75 20.04
C ARG A 103 2.16 -8.14 19.06
N PRO A 104 1.59 -9.36 19.16
CA PRO A 104 0.36 -9.68 18.45
C PRO A 104 -0.64 -8.58 18.80
N VAL A 105 -1.05 -7.79 17.81
CA VAL A 105 -2.16 -6.88 18.03
C VAL A 105 -3.34 -7.81 18.22
N ASN A 106 -3.80 -7.95 19.47
CA ASN A 106 -5.07 -8.62 19.71
C ASN A 106 -6.10 -7.75 19.01
N THR A 107 -6.51 -8.22 17.85
CA THR A 107 -7.50 -7.58 17.00
C THR A 107 -8.62 -8.59 16.90
N ASP A 108 -9.86 -8.14 17.02
CA ASP A 108 -11.07 -8.99 16.98
C ASP A 108 -11.31 -9.53 15.55
N GLY A 109 -10.30 -10.13 14.93
CA GLY A 109 -10.23 -10.49 13.51
C GLY A 109 -10.04 -9.32 12.55
N HIS A 110 -10.18 -8.07 12.99
CA HIS A 110 -10.06 -6.91 12.10
C HIS A 110 -8.61 -6.68 11.66
N ILE A 111 -8.42 -6.23 10.42
CA ILE A 111 -7.09 -5.93 9.88
C ILE A 111 -6.54 -4.63 10.47
N PRO A 112 -5.38 -4.66 11.17
CA PRO A 112 -4.75 -3.44 11.66
C PRO A 112 -4.33 -2.53 10.51
N ARG A 113 -4.53 -1.22 10.68
CA ARG A 113 -4.17 -0.19 9.68
C ARG A 113 -2.73 -0.31 9.19
N ASP A 114 -1.78 -0.46 10.11
CA ASP A 114 -0.36 -0.54 9.75
C ASP A 114 -0.01 -1.83 9.03
N TRP A 115 -0.63 -2.94 9.41
CA TRP A 115 -0.47 -4.21 8.71
C TRP A 115 -0.95 -4.09 7.27
N PHE A 116 -2.16 -3.55 7.04
CA PHE A 116 -2.69 -3.33 5.69
C PHE A 116 -1.77 -2.43 4.87
N ARG A 117 -1.27 -1.35 5.48
CA ARG A 117 -0.37 -0.41 4.81
C ARG A 117 0.92 -1.06 4.36
N ILE A 118 1.52 -1.90 5.20
CA ILE A 118 2.83 -2.50 4.95
C ILE A 118 2.71 -3.72 4.02
N ASN A 119 1.73 -4.60 4.24
CA ASN A 119 1.66 -5.88 3.55
C ASN A 119 0.81 -5.87 2.28
N VAL A 120 -0.14 -4.93 2.15
CA VAL A 120 -1.05 -4.87 0.99
C VAL A 120 -0.82 -3.60 0.18
N TRP A 121 -0.92 -2.43 0.82
CA TRP A 121 -0.89 -1.15 0.13
C TRP A 121 0.47 -0.82 -0.49
N THR A 122 1.55 -0.94 0.30
CA THR A 122 2.90 -0.58 -0.18
C THR A 122 3.33 -1.49 -1.35
N PRO A 123 3.19 -2.83 -1.27
CA PRO A 123 3.51 -3.71 -2.40
C PRO A 123 2.63 -3.47 -3.63
N ALA A 124 1.36 -3.11 -3.44
CA ALA A 124 0.49 -2.73 -4.55
C ALA A 124 0.97 -1.44 -5.25
N CYS A 125 1.41 -0.43 -4.50
CA CYS A 125 2.00 0.78 -5.08
C CYS A 125 3.33 0.51 -5.80
N GLU A 126 4.18 -0.36 -5.23
CA GLU A 126 5.46 -0.75 -5.81
C GLU A 126 5.27 -1.52 -7.12
N SER A 127 4.35 -2.50 -7.14
CA SER A 127 4.03 -3.26 -8.37
C SER A 127 3.42 -2.36 -9.47
N ALA A 128 2.67 -1.32 -9.08
CA ALA A 128 2.15 -0.31 -9.98
C ALA A 128 3.20 0.72 -10.44
N LYS A 129 4.43 0.68 -9.92
CA LYS A 129 5.55 1.59 -10.26
C LYS A 129 5.18 3.07 -10.14
N LEU A 130 4.38 3.40 -9.13
CA LEU A 130 3.98 4.77 -8.86
C LEU A 130 5.14 5.44 -8.14
N GLY A 131 6.00 6.17 -8.87
CA GLY A 131 7.24 6.80 -8.38
C GLY A 131 7.06 7.90 -7.31
N GLN A 132 5.88 7.97 -6.67
CA GLN A 132 5.55 8.87 -5.59
C GLN A 132 4.87 8.11 -4.46
N ARG A 133 5.01 8.61 -3.22
CA ARG A 133 4.39 8.00 -2.05
C ARG A 133 2.88 8.30 -2.02
N ILE A 134 2.07 7.42 -2.60
CA ILE A 134 0.61 7.54 -2.62
C ILE A 134 0.02 6.97 -1.33
N ARG A 135 -0.91 7.71 -0.72
CA ARG A 135 -1.70 7.24 0.43
C ARG A 135 -3.08 6.79 -0.04
N VAL A 136 -3.73 5.96 0.76
CA VAL A 136 -5.10 5.47 0.47
C VAL A 136 -6.10 6.63 0.29
N GLN A 137 -5.94 7.73 1.04
CA GLN A 137 -6.77 8.91 0.89
C GLN A 137 -6.60 9.57 -0.48
N ASP A 138 -5.41 9.52 -1.07
CA ASP A 138 -5.14 10.14 -2.37
C ASP A 138 -5.90 9.44 -3.50
N LEU A 139 -6.22 8.15 -3.36
CA LEU A 139 -7.16 7.46 -4.28
C LEU A 139 -8.58 8.04 -4.19
N ARG A 140 -9.03 8.36 -2.97
CA ARG A 140 -10.33 8.99 -2.76
C ARG A 140 -10.36 10.39 -3.37
N HIS A 141 -9.26 11.14 -3.26
CA HIS A 141 -9.08 12.42 -3.96
C HIS A 141 -9.16 12.26 -5.48
N ALA A 142 -8.39 11.33 -6.06
CA ALA A 142 -8.39 11.09 -7.50
C ALA A 142 -9.78 10.71 -8.04
N HIS A 143 -10.50 9.81 -7.35
CA HIS A 143 -11.86 9.43 -7.73
C HIS A 143 -12.83 10.62 -7.67
N ALA A 144 -12.75 11.46 -6.65
CA ALA A 144 -13.59 12.67 -6.54
C ALA A 144 -13.29 13.65 -7.68
N SER A 145 -12.01 13.92 -7.96
CA SER A 145 -11.60 14.83 -9.03
C SER A 145 -12.03 14.33 -10.42
N TRP A 146 -11.98 13.01 -10.68
CA TRP A 146 -12.47 12.44 -11.94
C TRP A 146 -13.98 12.56 -12.11
N LEU A 147 -14.75 12.37 -11.04
CA LEU A 147 -16.19 12.57 -11.10
C LEU A 147 -16.55 14.03 -11.42
N LEU A 148 -15.89 14.98 -10.74
CA LEU A 148 -16.12 16.40 -10.98
C LEU A 148 -15.67 16.82 -12.39
N ALA A 149 -14.52 16.34 -12.87
CA ALA A 149 -14.05 16.60 -14.22
C ALA A 149 -14.96 16.00 -15.30
N GLY A 150 -15.64 14.88 -14.99
CA GLY A 150 -16.68 14.28 -15.82
C GLY A 150 -18.03 14.99 -15.78
N GLY A 151 -18.13 16.14 -15.08
CA GLY A 151 -19.37 16.92 -14.97
C GLY A 151 -20.37 16.39 -13.95
N ALA A 152 -19.96 15.49 -13.05
CA ALA A 152 -20.84 15.04 -11.98
C ALA A 152 -21.08 16.16 -10.96
N ASP A 153 -22.33 16.33 -10.56
CA ASP A 153 -22.72 17.29 -9.54
C ASP A 153 -22.12 16.95 -8.15
N LEU A 154 -21.81 17.99 -7.37
CA LEU A 154 -21.15 17.89 -6.07
C LEU A 154 -21.96 17.06 -5.07
N GLN A 155 -23.30 17.15 -5.13
CA GLN A 155 -24.19 16.35 -4.30
C GLN A 155 -24.05 14.85 -4.62
N ARG A 156 -23.93 14.51 -5.90
CA ARG A 156 -23.74 13.13 -6.36
C ARG A 156 -22.37 12.57 -5.97
N VAL A 157 -21.33 13.42 -5.96
CA VAL A 157 -19.99 13.06 -5.47
C VAL A 157 -20.01 12.83 -3.96
N LYS A 158 -20.66 13.71 -3.19
CA LYS A 158 -20.84 13.55 -1.73
C LYS A 158 -21.49 12.21 -1.39
N GLU A 159 -22.62 11.92 -2.02
CA GLU A 159 -23.37 10.68 -1.81
C GLU A 159 -22.51 9.44 -2.12
N ARG A 160 -21.76 9.49 -3.22
CA ARG A 160 -20.90 8.38 -3.63
C ARG A 160 -19.68 8.18 -2.71
N LEU A 161 -19.17 9.24 -2.10
CA LEU A 161 -18.08 9.17 -1.12
C LEU A 161 -18.57 8.85 0.30
N GLY A 162 -19.89 8.89 0.54
CA GLY A 162 -20.50 8.66 1.85
C GLY A 162 -20.21 9.79 2.85
N HIS A 163 -20.04 11.03 2.37
CA HIS A 163 -19.76 12.18 3.24
C HIS A 163 -21.06 12.71 3.87
N ALA A 164 -21.09 12.86 5.19
CA ALA A 164 -22.26 13.40 5.89
C ALA A 164 -22.55 14.88 5.55
N LYS A 165 -21.50 15.68 5.33
CA LYS A 165 -21.60 17.12 5.02
C LYS A 165 -21.01 17.44 3.64
N ILE A 166 -21.61 18.41 2.95
CA ILE A 166 -21.15 18.89 1.63
C ILE A 166 -19.77 19.56 1.75
N SER A 167 -19.51 20.25 2.86
CA SER A 167 -18.23 20.94 3.15
C SER A 167 -16.99 20.03 3.11
N THR A 168 -17.15 18.73 3.41
CA THR A 168 -16.04 17.76 3.30
C THR A 168 -15.68 17.44 1.84
N THR A 169 -16.60 17.73 0.91
CA THR A 169 -16.48 17.48 -0.53
C THR A 169 -16.02 18.74 -1.28
N GLU A 170 -16.31 19.93 -0.76
CA GLU A 170 -15.80 21.21 -1.28
C GLU A 170 -14.27 21.27 -1.32
N LYS A 171 -13.59 20.55 -0.41
CA LYS A 171 -12.12 20.40 -0.42
C LYS A 171 -11.56 19.86 -1.75
N TYR A 172 -12.34 19.08 -2.52
CA TYR A 172 -11.93 18.56 -3.82
C TYR A 172 -12.14 19.55 -4.98
N LEU A 173 -12.93 20.60 -4.77
CA LEU A 173 -13.17 21.63 -5.78
C LEU A 173 -11.93 22.51 -5.97
N HIS A 174 -11.20 22.80 -4.88
CA HIS A 174 -9.97 23.59 -4.91
C HIS A 174 -8.80 22.92 -5.65
N THR A 175 -8.87 21.60 -5.86
CA THR A 175 -7.86 20.86 -6.63
C THR A 175 -8.17 20.79 -8.13
N LEU A 176 -9.35 21.25 -8.56
CA LEU A 176 -9.63 21.41 -9.97
C LEU A 176 -8.86 22.63 -10.48
N PRO A 177 -8.03 22.52 -11.54
CA PRO A 177 -7.44 23.69 -12.15
C PRO A 177 -8.58 24.60 -12.59
N THR A 178 -8.54 25.86 -12.16
CA THR A 178 -9.44 26.89 -12.66
C THR A 178 -9.48 26.85 -14.20
N PRO A 179 -10.64 27.08 -14.84
CA PRO A 179 -10.84 26.88 -16.28
C PRO A 179 -9.88 27.70 -17.16
N THR A 180 -9.17 28.67 -16.60
CA THR A 180 -8.14 29.46 -17.29
C THR A 180 -6.77 28.79 -17.42
N ARG A 181 -6.49 27.65 -16.73
CA ARG A 181 -5.20 26.93 -16.85
C ARG A 181 -5.33 25.50 -17.42
N ALA A 182 -6.48 25.16 -18.00
CA ALA A 182 -6.74 23.88 -18.69
C ALA A 182 -6.17 23.83 -20.13
N ARG A 183 -4.98 24.40 -20.37
CA ARG A 183 -4.26 24.25 -21.66
C ARG A 183 -2.96 23.46 -21.56
N GLY A 184 -2.51 23.07 -20.37
CA GLY A 184 -1.22 22.40 -20.18
C GLY A 184 -1.21 20.86 -20.26
N TYR A 185 -2.31 20.18 -19.92
CA TYR A 185 -2.28 18.71 -19.77
C TYR A 185 -2.97 17.92 -20.89
N CYS A 186 -3.62 18.59 -21.86
CA CYS A 186 -4.19 17.90 -23.04
C CYS A 186 -3.15 17.50 -24.10
N VAL A 187 -1.95 18.08 -24.07
CA VAL A 187 -0.91 17.76 -25.07
C VAL A 187 -0.22 16.42 -24.76
N LEU A 188 -0.12 16.03 -23.48
CA LEU A 188 0.50 14.76 -23.08
C LEU A 188 -0.36 13.54 -23.46
N GLY A 189 -1.69 13.66 -23.37
CA GLY A 189 -2.63 12.61 -23.81
C GLY A 189 -2.61 12.40 -25.32
N LEU A 190 -2.53 13.48 -26.10
CA LEU A 190 -2.46 13.39 -27.57
C LEU A 190 -1.09 12.87 -28.06
N LEU A 191 0.00 13.21 -27.36
CA LEU A 191 1.34 12.69 -27.64
C LEU A 191 1.48 11.20 -27.27
N LEU A 192 0.85 10.73 -26.20
CA LEU A 192 0.80 9.31 -25.86
C LEU A 192 0.00 8.50 -26.89
N VAL A 193 -1.12 9.03 -27.39
CA VAL A 193 -1.89 8.35 -28.44
C VAL A 193 -1.13 8.32 -29.77
N THR A 194 -0.41 9.38 -30.14
CA THR A 194 0.40 9.40 -31.39
C THR A 194 1.68 8.57 -31.28
N ALA A 195 2.30 8.47 -30.09
CA ALA A 195 3.43 7.58 -29.83
C ALA A 195 3.00 6.10 -29.84
N VAL A 196 1.84 5.78 -29.26
CA VAL A 196 1.26 4.42 -29.30
C VAL A 196 0.78 4.06 -30.71
N MET A 197 0.29 5.03 -31.50
CA MET A 197 -0.10 4.80 -32.90
C MET A 197 1.09 4.57 -33.84
N ARG A 198 2.31 4.99 -33.50
CA ARG A 198 3.52 4.76 -34.31
C ARG A 198 4.02 3.31 -34.26
N SER A 199 3.63 2.52 -33.26
CA SER A 199 4.07 1.11 -33.12
C SER A 199 3.08 0.07 -33.69
N TRP A 200 1.94 0.50 -34.24
CA TRP A 200 0.91 -0.39 -34.75
C TRP A 200 0.74 -0.19 -36.26
N GLY A 201 1.10 -1.20 -37.04
CA GLY A 201 1.18 -1.14 -38.50
C GLY A 201 -0.08 -0.57 -39.19
N ARG A 202 0.15 0.10 -40.35
CA ARG A 202 -0.79 0.93 -41.15
C ARG A 202 -2.19 0.35 -41.45
N ARG A 203 -2.42 -0.94 -41.22
CA ARG A 203 -3.71 -1.63 -41.41
C ARG A 203 -4.60 -1.57 -40.16
N LEU A 204 -4.03 -1.59 -38.95
CA LEU A 204 -4.83 -1.49 -37.72
C LEU A 204 -5.22 -0.05 -37.40
N ALA A 205 -4.31 0.90 -37.65
CA ALA A 205 -4.59 2.34 -37.50
C ALA A 205 -5.78 2.80 -38.35
N ARG A 206 -5.93 2.28 -39.58
CA ARG A 206 -7.08 2.57 -40.45
C ARG A 206 -8.39 1.98 -39.94
N ARG A 207 -8.38 0.78 -39.33
CA ARG A 207 -9.58 0.17 -38.74
C ARG A 207 -10.02 0.89 -37.46
N VAL A 208 -9.07 1.29 -36.62
CA VAL A 208 -9.36 2.04 -35.38
C VAL A 208 -9.81 3.47 -35.69
N ALA A 209 -9.21 4.17 -36.65
CA ALA A 209 -9.65 5.50 -37.08
C ALA A 209 -11.07 5.47 -37.68
N ARG A 210 -11.40 4.43 -38.46
CA ARG A 210 -12.73 4.24 -39.04
C ARG A 210 -13.78 3.86 -37.98
N ALA A 211 -13.38 3.12 -36.94
CA ALA A 211 -14.24 2.85 -35.79
C ALA A 211 -14.50 4.10 -34.93
N MET A 212 -13.47 4.94 -34.73
CA MET A 212 -13.59 6.20 -33.99
C MET A 212 -14.47 7.24 -34.68
N LEU A 213 -14.56 7.23 -36.01
CA LEU A 213 -15.42 8.14 -36.79
C LEU A 213 -16.92 7.76 -36.78
N VAL A 214 -17.27 6.53 -36.38
CA VAL A 214 -18.67 6.03 -36.37
C VAL A 214 -19.27 6.00 -34.96
N LEU A 215 -18.46 6.25 -33.91
CA LEU A 215 -18.93 6.36 -32.53
C LEU A 215 -19.55 7.75 -32.27
N PRO A 216 -20.78 7.84 -31.72
CA PRO A 216 -21.53 9.09 -31.54
C PRO A 216 -20.99 10.01 -30.42
N LEU A 217 -19.74 9.81 -30.00
CA LEU A 217 -19.09 10.56 -28.91
C LEU A 217 -18.22 11.73 -29.40
N VAL A 218 -18.13 12.00 -30.71
CA VAL A 218 -17.35 13.11 -31.28
C VAL A 218 -18.25 14.22 -31.83
N ARG A 219 -19.36 14.52 -31.14
CA ARG A 219 -20.28 15.62 -31.53
C ARG A 219 -20.09 16.92 -30.73
N TRP A 220 -18.88 17.20 -30.26
CA TRP A 220 -18.57 18.47 -29.60
C TRP A 220 -17.21 19.03 -30.00
N TYR A 221 -17.08 19.44 -31.26
CA TYR A 221 -16.17 20.53 -31.64
C TYR A 221 -16.75 21.29 -32.83
N PRO A 222 -16.77 22.63 -32.81
CA PRO A 222 -17.18 23.43 -33.96
C PRO A 222 -16.15 23.28 -35.09
N ILE A 223 -16.64 22.91 -36.29
CA ILE A 223 -15.91 22.67 -37.55
C ILE A 223 -14.96 23.82 -37.95
N ALA A 224 -15.15 25.03 -37.40
CA ALA A 224 -14.30 26.19 -37.63
C ALA A 224 -12.84 26.03 -37.15
N VAL A 225 -12.55 25.13 -36.20
CA VAL A 225 -11.20 24.93 -35.66
C VAL A 225 -10.34 24.03 -36.56
N LEU A 226 -10.94 23.05 -37.24
CA LEU A 226 -10.23 22.13 -38.13
C LEU A 226 -9.79 22.79 -39.45
N ARG A 227 -10.53 23.80 -39.92
CA ARG A 227 -10.19 24.52 -41.15
C ARG A 227 -8.93 25.40 -41.03
N ARG A 228 -8.58 25.89 -39.84
CA ARG A 228 -7.35 26.70 -39.64
C ARG A 228 -6.07 25.87 -39.54
N VAL A 229 -6.16 24.59 -39.17
CA VAL A 229 -5.00 23.70 -39.03
C VAL A 229 -4.64 23.03 -40.36
N ALA A 230 -5.61 22.85 -41.27
CA ALA A 230 -5.36 22.27 -42.60
C ALA A 230 -4.68 23.24 -43.59
N ILE A 231 -4.68 24.56 -43.33
CA ILE A 231 -4.11 25.57 -44.24
C ILE A 231 -2.64 25.89 -43.91
N THR A 232 -2.13 25.50 -42.74
CA THR A 232 -0.74 25.79 -42.31
C THR A 232 0.25 24.65 -42.53
N ALA A 233 -0.17 23.50 -43.07
CA ALA A 233 0.73 22.42 -43.44
C ALA A 233 0.98 22.46 -44.96
N GLY A 234 2.03 23.18 -45.37
CA GLY A 234 2.53 23.16 -46.74
C GLY A 234 2.96 21.75 -47.20
N PRO A 235 3.07 21.51 -48.52
CA PRO A 235 3.33 20.19 -49.08
C PRO A 235 4.77 19.75 -48.76
N LEU A 236 4.94 18.52 -48.26
CA LEU A 236 6.25 17.92 -47.99
C LEU A 236 6.53 16.75 -48.96
N PRO A 237 7.80 16.56 -49.35
CA PRO A 237 8.21 16.00 -50.63
C PRO A 237 8.09 14.48 -50.73
N VAL A 238 7.76 14.02 -51.93
CA VAL A 238 7.82 12.62 -52.36
C VAL A 238 9.26 12.30 -52.71
N ARG A 239 9.86 11.28 -52.08
CA ARG A 239 11.01 10.57 -52.65
C ARG A 239 10.53 9.21 -53.17
N ALA A 240 10.90 8.94 -54.41
CA ALA A 240 10.73 7.69 -55.13
C ALA A 240 11.56 6.56 -54.49
#